data_AF-A0A6M3K0D1-F1
#
_entry.id   AF-A0A6M3K0D1-F1
#
_cell.length_a   1.000
_cell.length_b   1.000
_cell.length_c   1.000
_cell.angle_alpha   90.00
_cell.angle_beta   90.00
_cell.angle_gamma   90.00
#
_symmetry.space_group_name_H-M   'P 1'
#
loop_
_entity.id
_entity.type
_entity.pdbx_description
1 polymer ?
#
loop_
_entity_poly.entity_id
_entity_poly.type
_entity_poly.pdbx_seq_one_letter_code
_entity_poly.pdbx_strand_id
1 'polypeptide(L)'
;MVDTIIEEVMRDALQAEEPGELKVNQPVPDGDKDIPSGVIQLKSAGYVWIYDTQTGDPSKVNKNMLQSKLSQKRLDGSYVFSLKQTVIPVRGTFKCLLHPDNSNRAHYDVMGLATCWKSNLTSPYQVERHMMKRHKVEYATINTEQGNKERMEDRDLQRRMIEAMAGRVQSPSIVPTEVTNPIAEETTEPEIYVSSKPYVSKKKKKKR
;
A
#
# COMPACT_ATOMS: atom_id res chain seq x y z
N MET A 1 -9.28 19.01 42.34
CA MET A 1 -7.89 19.32 41.90
C MET A 1 -7.56 18.82 40.49
N VAL A 2 -8.21 17.78 39.96
CA VAL A 2 -7.98 17.33 38.56
C VAL A 2 -8.71 18.23 37.55
N ASP A 3 -9.90 18.73 37.91
CA ASP A 3 -10.72 19.59 37.02
C ASP A 3 -10.06 20.95 36.74
N THR A 4 -9.36 21.52 37.71
CA THR A 4 -8.67 22.81 37.58
C THR A 4 -7.48 22.75 36.61
N ILE A 5 -6.78 21.61 36.54
CA ILE A 5 -5.66 21.42 35.60
C ILE A 5 -6.18 21.31 34.17
N ILE A 6 -7.32 20.64 33.97
CA ILE A 6 -7.94 20.49 32.66
C ILE A 6 -8.43 21.86 32.15
N GLU A 7 -9.06 22.67 33.02
CA GLU A 7 -9.51 24.02 32.65
C GLU A 7 -8.36 24.97 32.27
N GLU A 8 -7.23 24.90 32.97
CA GLU A 8 -6.03 25.69 32.65
C GLU A 8 -5.44 25.27 31.31
N VAL A 9 -5.33 23.96 31.06
CA VAL A 9 -4.87 23.38 29.79
C VAL A 9 -5.79 23.77 28.63
N MET A 10 -7.10 23.82 28.83
CA MET A 10 -8.06 24.25 27.79
C MET A 10 -7.83 25.69 27.29
N ARG A 11 -7.23 26.58 28.09
CA ARG A 11 -6.89 27.95 27.66
C ARG A 11 -5.66 27.99 26.75
N ASP A 12 -4.71 27.08 26.93
CA ASP A 12 -3.44 26.99 26.18
C ASP A 12 -3.60 26.29 24.81
N ALA A 13 -4.80 25.82 24.47
CA ALA A 13 -5.07 25.11 23.22
C ALA A 13 -4.85 26.00 21.98
N LEU A 14 -3.85 25.63 21.16
CA LEU A 14 -3.63 26.23 19.85
C LEU A 14 -4.82 25.91 18.93
N GLN A 15 -5.57 26.94 18.56
CA GLN A 15 -6.73 26.85 17.68
C GLN A 15 -6.25 26.49 16.26
N ALA A 16 -6.72 25.36 15.73
CA ALA A 16 -6.43 24.95 14.36
C ALA A 16 -7.38 25.63 13.38
N GLU A 17 -6.90 25.90 12.17
CA GLU A 17 -7.72 26.46 11.09
C GLU A 17 -8.95 25.58 10.80
N GLU A 18 -10.10 26.25 10.73
CA GLU A 18 -11.40 25.66 10.47
C GLU A 18 -11.50 25.28 8.98
N PRO A 19 -11.63 23.99 8.64
CA PRO A 19 -11.79 23.59 7.26
C PRO A 19 -13.27 23.76 6.90
N GLY A 20 -13.67 24.97 6.47
CA GLY A 20 -15.03 25.17 6.00
C GLY A 20 -15.59 26.58 6.14
N GLU A 21 -14.85 27.62 5.74
CA GLU A 21 -15.54 28.86 5.36
C GLU A 21 -16.36 28.60 4.08
N LEU A 22 -17.60 28.14 4.26
CA LEU A 22 -18.61 28.22 3.22
C LEU A 22 -18.80 29.70 2.88
N LYS A 23 -18.51 30.07 1.63
CA LYS A 23 -18.73 31.42 1.10
C LYS A 23 -20.18 31.83 1.36
N VAL A 24 -20.36 32.91 2.11
CA VAL A 24 -21.58 33.38 2.77
C VAL A 24 -22.77 33.72 1.83
N ASN A 25 -22.69 33.48 0.51
CA ASN A 25 -23.72 33.91 -0.45
C ASN A 25 -24.06 32.83 -1.50
N GLN A 26 -24.45 31.62 -1.10
CA GLN A 26 -25.15 30.71 -2.01
C GLN A 26 -26.60 30.51 -1.52
N PRO A 27 -27.60 31.06 -2.22
CA PRO A 27 -28.99 30.73 -1.94
C PRO A 27 -29.24 29.27 -2.31
N VAL A 28 -29.66 28.46 -1.33
CA VAL A 28 -30.18 27.11 -1.56
C VAL A 28 -31.61 27.26 -2.09
N PRO A 29 -31.94 26.78 -3.30
CA PRO A 29 -33.29 26.82 -3.80
C PRO A 29 -34.08 25.64 -3.23
N ASP A 30 -34.83 25.88 -2.14
CA ASP A 30 -35.84 24.93 -1.68
C ASP A 30 -37.18 25.24 -2.36
N GLY A 31 -37.71 24.24 -3.07
CA GLY A 31 -39.03 24.29 -3.69
C GLY A 31 -40.13 24.30 -2.64
N ASP A 32 -41.01 25.30 -2.77
CA ASP A 32 -42.34 25.40 -2.17
C ASP A 32 -42.43 25.31 -0.64
N LYS A 33 -42.29 26.47 0.03
CA LYS A 33 -43.17 26.97 1.12
C LYS A 33 -42.66 28.28 1.72
N ASP A 34 -43.57 29.24 1.87
CA ASP A 34 -43.40 30.55 2.53
C ASP A 34 -43.10 30.44 4.04
N ILE A 35 -41.90 29.98 4.39
CA ILE A 35 -41.34 30.11 5.73
C ILE A 35 -39.92 30.67 5.54
N PRO A 36 -39.54 31.81 6.15
CA PRO A 36 -38.16 32.24 6.13
C PRO A 36 -37.34 31.21 6.93
N SER A 37 -36.72 30.27 6.21
CA SER A 37 -35.74 29.36 6.76
C SER A 37 -34.56 30.17 7.27
N GLY A 38 -34.59 30.53 8.56
CA GLY A 38 -33.46 31.13 9.23
C GLY A 38 -32.29 30.18 9.11
N VAL A 39 -31.26 30.56 8.35
CA VAL A 39 -30.01 29.82 8.27
C VAL A 39 -29.36 29.94 9.65
N ILE A 40 -29.60 28.94 10.50
CA ILE A 40 -28.85 28.79 11.75
C ILE A 40 -27.42 28.55 11.32
N GLN A 41 -26.60 29.60 11.44
CA GLN A 41 -25.15 29.51 11.24
C GLN A 41 -24.62 28.56 12.31
N LEU A 42 -24.47 27.28 11.94
CA LEU A 42 -23.83 26.27 12.76
C LEU A 42 -22.33 26.58 12.75
N LYS A 43 -21.89 27.56 13.56
CA LYS A 43 -20.47 27.86 13.74
C LYS A 43 -19.81 26.59 14.26
N SER A 44 -18.95 26.00 13.44
CA SER A 44 -18.14 24.87 13.86
C SER A 44 -17.32 25.33 15.07
N ALA A 45 -17.28 24.56 16.15
CA ALA A 45 -16.70 25.00 17.43
C ALA A 45 -15.16 25.15 17.41
N GLY A 46 -14.55 25.20 16.23
CA GLY A 46 -13.11 25.14 16.05
C GLY A 46 -12.55 23.73 16.24
N TYR A 47 -11.41 23.48 15.62
CA TYR A 47 -10.62 22.27 15.86
C TYR A 47 -9.38 22.63 16.67
N VAL A 48 -8.91 21.71 17.49
CA VAL A 48 -7.69 21.84 18.29
C VAL A 48 -6.78 20.65 17.99
N TRP A 49 -5.49 20.91 17.92
CA TRP A 49 -4.47 19.87 17.83
C TRP A 49 -4.16 19.33 19.22
N ILE A 50 -4.18 18.00 19.35
CA ILE A 50 -3.76 17.29 20.55
C ILE A 50 -2.72 16.24 20.13
N TYR A 51 -1.77 15.94 21.00
CA TYR A 51 -0.67 15.01 20.74
C TYR A 51 -0.75 13.80 21.68
N ASP A 52 -0.45 12.59 21.19
CA ASP A 52 -0.26 11.44 22.06
C ASP A 52 1.02 11.61 22.90
N THR A 53 0.94 11.35 24.20
CA THR A 53 2.06 11.54 25.13
C THR A 53 3.22 10.57 24.91
N GLN A 54 2.99 9.41 24.29
CA GLN A 54 4.04 8.43 24.00
C GLN A 54 4.53 8.51 22.56
N THR A 55 3.61 8.56 21.60
CA THR A 55 3.98 8.52 20.18
C THR A 55 4.30 9.91 19.62
N GLY A 56 3.77 10.97 20.23
CA GLY A 56 3.92 12.34 19.72
C GLY A 56 3.10 12.62 18.45
N ASP A 57 2.19 11.72 18.07
CA ASP A 57 1.40 11.85 16.86
C ASP A 57 0.29 12.91 17.03
N PRO A 58 0.20 13.88 16.12
CA PRO A 58 -0.83 14.93 16.17
C PRO A 58 -2.19 14.38 15.71
N SER A 59 -3.21 14.63 16.52
CA SER A 59 -4.62 14.33 16.24
C SER A 59 -5.44 15.63 16.23
N LYS A 60 -6.23 15.84 15.17
CA LYS A 60 -7.17 16.98 15.07
C LYS A 60 -8.50 16.59 15.71
N VAL A 61 -8.90 17.30 16.76
CA VAL A 61 -10.12 17.00 17.51
C VAL A 61 -11.00 18.26 17.55
N ASN A 62 -12.32 18.07 17.48
CA ASN A 62 -13.27 19.16 17.67
C ASN A 62 -13.19 19.68 19.13
N LYS A 63 -13.20 21.00 19.34
CA LYS A 63 -13.08 21.64 20.66
C LYS A 63 -14.10 21.10 21.68
N ASN A 64 -15.30 20.75 21.24
CA ASN A 64 -16.34 20.16 22.10
C ASN A 64 -15.93 18.80 22.70
N MET A 65 -15.11 18.04 21.97
CA MET A 65 -14.63 16.71 22.40
C MET A 65 -13.29 16.80 23.16
N LEU A 66 -12.71 17.99 23.29
CA LEU A 66 -11.37 18.18 23.85
C LEU A 66 -11.28 17.70 25.30
N GLN A 67 -12.23 18.09 26.15
CA GLN A 67 -12.27 17.67 27.56
C GLN A 67 -12.38 16.14 27.71
N SER A 68 -13.25 15.52 26.90
CA SER A 68 -13.43 14.07 26.90
C SER A 68 -12.18 13.33 26.42
N LYS A 69 -11.39 13.93 25.51
CA LYS A 69 -10.13 13.36 25.04
C LYS A 69 -8.98 13.55 26.03
N LEU A 70 -8.86 14.73 26.65
CA LEU A 70 -7.82 15.00 27.65
C LEU A 70 -8.03 14.20 28.95
N SER A 71 -9.26 13.81 29.28
CA SER A 71 -9.54 12.97 30.45
C SER A 71 -9.28 11.47 30.23
N GLN A 72 -8.95 11.03 29.00
CA GLN A 72 -8.68 9.63 28.72
C GLN A 72 -7.36 9.20 29.36
N LYS A 73 -7.44 8.19 30.23
CA LYS A 73 -6.29 7.58 30.90
C LYS A 73 -5.98 6.21 30.31
N ARG A 74 -4.70 5.86 30.25
CA ARG A 74 -4.22 4.52 29.90
C ARG A 74 -4.30 3.60 31.13
N LEU A 75 -4.03 2.31 30.92
CA LEU A 75 -3.98 1.29 31.98
C LEU A 75 -2.98 1.66 33.10
N ASP A 76 -1.92 2.39 32.76
CA ASP A 76 -0.88 2.85 33.69
C ASP A 76 -1.27 4.11 34.49
N GLY A 77 -2.49 4.66 34.27
CA GLY A 77 -2.99 5.86 34.93
C GLY A 77 -2.50 7.19 34.35
N SER A 78 -1.59 7.17 33.37
CA SER A 78 -1.12 8.35 32.63
C SER A 78 -2.15 8.84 31.61
N TYR A 79 -2.11 10.15 31.30
CA TYR A 79 -2.96 10.74 30.26
C TYR A 79 -2.50 10.32 28.86
N VAL A 80 -3.46 9.93 28.03
CA VAL A 80 -3.18 9.50 26.64
C VAL A 80 -2.81 10.70 25.77
N PHE A 81 -3.45 11.84 25.98
CA PHE A 81 -3.35 13.00 25.11
C PHE A 81 -2.92 14.26 25.88
N SER A 82 -2.10 15.10 25.24
CA SER A 82 -1.59 16.38 25.74
C SER A 82 -1.69 17.47 24.66
N LEU A 83 -1.91 18.72 25.06
CA LEU A 83 -1.90 19.86 24.12
C LEU A 83 -0.50 20.26 23.67
N LYS A 84 0.52 20.01 24.51
CA LYS A 84 1.92 20.29 24.19
C LYS A 84 2.53 19.02 23.61
N GLN A 85 3.25 19.17 22.50
CA GLN A 85 3.99 18.08 21.88
C GLN A 85 5.20 17.74 22.75
N THR A 86 5.07 16.69 23.56
CA THR A 86 6.13 16.25 24.48
C THR A 86 7.20 15.42 23.77
N VAL A 87 6.79 14.63 22.78
CA VAL A 87 7.66 13.69 22.04
C VAL A 87 7.65 14.07 20.56
N ILE A 88 8.83 14.10 19.94
CA ILE A 88 8.97 14.28 18.49
C ILE A 88 8.72 12.91 17.84
N PRO A 89 7.69 12.74 17.00
CA PRO A 89 7.40 11.45 16.38
C PRO A 89 8.53 11.04 15.45
N VAL A 90 8.92 9.76 15.50
CA VAL A 90 9.97 9.21 14.64
C VAL A 90 9.49 9.25 13.19
N ARG A 91 10.05 10.17 12.41
CA ARG A 91 9.82 10.22 10.97
C ARG A 91 10.67 9.16 10.30
N GLY A 92 10.06 8.44 9.39
CA GLY A 92 10.76 7.47 8.58
C GLY A 92 11.73 8.10 7.61
N THR A 93 12.86 7.43 7.37
CA THR A 93 13.91 7.84 6.44
C THR A 93 13.82 7.12 5.09
N PHE A 94 12.98 6.08 4.98
CA PHE A 94 12.91 5.25 3.79
C PHE A 94 12.17 5.97 2.67
N LYS A 95 12.82 5.97 1.51
CA LYS A 95 12.27 6.50 0.26
C LYS A 95 11.49 5.41 -0.46
N CYS A 96 10.50 5.84 -1.23
CA CYS A 96 9.78 4.99 -2.16
C CYS A 96 10.72 4.33 -3.20
N LEU A 97 10.37 3.15 -3.75
CA LEU A 97 11.15 2.54 -4.84
C LEU A 97 11.23 3.44 -6.08
N LEU A 98 10.13 4.14 -6.39
CA LEU A 98 10.01 5.06 -7.52
C LEU A 98 10.52 6.49 -7.21
N HIS A 99 11.27 6.67 -6.12
CA HIS A 99 11.84 7.96 -5.76
C HIS A 99 12.93 8.39 -6.75
N PRO A 100 13.06 9.69 -7.10
CA PRO A 100 14.12 10.17 -7.99
C PRO A 100 15.52 9.76 -7.51
N ASP A 101 15.78 9.86 -6.20
CA ASP A 101 17.07 9.48 -5.61
C ASP A 101 17.32 7.96 -5.47
N ASN A 102 16.45 7.08 -5.95
CA ASN A 102 16.66 5.64 -5.85
C ASN A 102 17.73 5.17 -6.87
N SER A 103 18.60 4.22 -6.50
CA SER A 103 19.64 3.70 -7.40
C SER A 103 19.07 3.09 -8.68
N ASN A 104 17.91 2.45 -8.60
CA ASN A 104 17.27 1.77 -9.73
C ASN A 104 16.40 2.71 -10.56
N ARG A 105 16.50 4.03 -10.33
CA ARG A 105 15.60 4.98 -10.95
C ARG A 105 15.73 5.03 -12.47
N ALA A 106 16.96 5.04 -12.99
CA ALA A 106 17.22 5.05 -14.42
C ALA A 106 16.57 3.85 -15.14
N HIS A 107 16.58 2.69 -14.51
CA HIS A 107 15.93 1.49 -15.02
C HIS A 107 14.41 1.63 -15.07
N TYR A 108 13.82 2.19 -14.01
CA TYR A 108 12.38 2.46 -13.94
C TYR A 108 11.91 3.53 -14.93
N ASP A 109 12.74 4.54 -15.22
CA ASP A 109 12.46 5.56 -16.23
C ASP A 109 12.42 4.96 -17.65
N VAL A 110 13.33 4.03 -17.96
CA VAL A 110 13.32 3.30 -19.24
C VAL A 110 12.05 2.46 -19.40
N MET A 111 11.54 1.89 -18.31
CA MET A 111 10.26 1.18 -18.31
C MET A 111 9.03 2.12 -18.33
N GLY A 112 9.23 3.44 -18.26
CA GLY A 112 8.15 4.42 -18.26
C GLY A 112 7.35 4.49 -16.96
N LEU A 113 7.93 4.07 -15.82
CA LEU A 113 7.25 4.12 -14.53
C LEU A 113 7.23 5.55 -13.97
N ALA A 114 6.13 5.91 -13.30
CA ALA A 114 5.94 7.25 -12.76
C ALA A 114 6.85 7.54 -11.55
N THR A 115 7.10 8.82 -11.31
CA THR A 115 7.99 9.31 -10.24
C THR A 115 7.20 9.54 -8.95
N CYS A 116 7.70 9.08 -7.79
CA CYS A 116 7.05 9.32 -6.50
C CYS A 116 7.99 10.01 -5.51
N TRP A 117 7.58 11.14 -4.94
CA TRP A 117 8.42 11.96 -4.06
C TRP A 117 8.28 11.60 -2.57
N LYS A 118 7.66 10.45 -2.26
CA LYS A 118 7.48 10.03 -0.88
C LYS A 118 8.83 9.57 -0.29
N SER A 119 9.33 10.34 0.67
CA SER A 119 10.59 10.08 1.39
C SER A 119 10.42 9.70 2.86
N ASN A 120 9.19 9.78 3.39
CA ASN A 120 8.93 9.73 4.84
C ASN A 120 8.31 8.39 5.28
N LEU A 121 8.85 7.25 4.83
CA LEU A 121 8.36 5.92 5.19
C LEU A 121 9.21 5.34 6.33
N THR A 122 8.59 4.79 7.37
CA THR A 122 9.26 4.39 8.61
C THR A 122 9.93 3.04 8.53
N SER A 123 9.40 2.12 7.71
CA SER A 123 9.93 0.77 7.57
C SER A 123 9.85 0.27 6.12
N PRO A 124 10.65 -0.73 5.72
CA PRO A 124 10.56 -1.33 4.38
C PRO A 124 9.16 -1.88 4.10
N TYR A 125 8.50 -2.47 5.10
CA TYR A 125 7.10 -2.90 4.98
C TYR A 125 6.14 -1.75 4.63
N GLN A 126 6.36 -0.55 5.18
CA GLN A 126 5.57 0.62 4.79
C GLN A 126 5.83 1.04 3.34
N VAL A 127 7.06 0.85 2.84
CA VAL A 127 7.39 1.08 1.42
C VAL A 127 6.59 0.12 0.54
N GLU A 128 6.59 -1.17 0.84
CA GLU A 128 5.79 -2.18 0.12
C GLU A 128 4.30 -1.84 0.18
N ARG A 129 3.77 -1.52 1.36
CA ARG A 129 2.37 -1.13 1.52
C ARG A 129 2.03 0.15 0.75
N HIS A 130 2.94 1.11 0.69
CA HIS A 130 2.79 2.32 -0.11
C HIS A 130 2.73 1.97 -1.60
N MET A 131 3.62 1.09 -2.06
CA MET A 131 3.61 0.58 -3.44
C MET A 131 2.30 -0.14 -3.77
N MET A 132 1.89 -1.11 -2.97
CA MET A 132 0.65 -1.85 -3.21
C MET A 132 -0.62 -0.96 -3.24
N LYS A 133 -0.63 0.14 -2.48
CA LYS A 133 -1.81 1.02 -2.38
C LYS A 133 -1.81 2.19 -3.35
N ARG A 134 -0.69 2.86 -3.54
CA ARG A 134 -0.58 4.07 -4.37
C ARG A 134 -0.08 3.80 -5.77
N HIS A 135 0.82 2.82 -5.94
CA HIS A 135 1.50 2.49 -7.19
C HIS A 135 1.27 1.03 -7.55
N LYS A 136 -0.01 0.62 -7.56
CA LYS A 136 -0.39 -0.79 -7.69
C LYS A 136 0.09 -1.38 -9.02
N VAL A 137 0.05 -0.61 -10.10
CA VAL A 137 0.39 -1.07 -11.44
C VAL A 137 1.90 -1.19 -11.56
N GLU A 138 2.63 -0.15 -11.17
CA GLU A 138 4.08 -0.07 -11.21
C GLU A 138 4.71 -1.16 -10.33
N TYR A 139 4.14 -1.38 -9.15
CA TYR A 139 4.58 -2.46 -8.26
C TYR A 139 4.36 -3.85 -8.87
N ALA A 140 3.22 -4.06 -9.56
CA ALA A 140 2.98 -5.31 -10.27
C ALA A 140 4.01 -5.51 -11.39
N THR A 141 4.32 -4.47 -12.15
CA THR A 141 5.36 -4.51 -13.20
C THR A 141 6.72 -4.88 -12.64
N ILE A 142 7.17 -4.19 -11.57
CA ILE A 142 8.45 -4.47 -10.91
C ILE A 142 8.50 -5.91 -10.41
N ASN A 143 7.43 -6.40 -9.78
CA ASN A 143 7.39 -7.77 -9.27
C ASN A 143 7.38 -8.80 -10.41
N THR A 144 6.69 -8.53 -11.52
CA THR A 144 6.72 -9.42 -12.69
C THR A 144 8.10 -9.47 -13.32
N GLU A 145 8.79 -8.34 -13.38
CA GLU A 145 10.16 -8.28 -13.88
C GLU A 145 11.12 -9.07 -12.99
N GLN A 146 11.08 -8.84 -11.68
CA GLN A 146 11.91 -9.55 -10.71
C GLN A 146 11.67 -11.07 -10.79
N GLY A 147 10.40 -11.50 -10.81
CA GLY A 147 10.08 -12.92 -10.95
C GLY A 147 10.48 -13.51 -12.31
N ASN A 148 10.50 -12.72 -13.39
CA ASN A 148 11.02 -13.18 -14.68
C ASN A 148 12.55 -13.30 -14.65
N LYS A 149 13.23 -12.35 -14.01
CA LYS A 149 14.69 -12.37 -13.85
C LYS A 149 15.16 -13.56 -13.02
N GLU A 150 14.54 -13.82 -11.87
CA GLU A 150 14.83 -14.99 -11.03
C GLU A 150 14.63 -16.30 -11.81
N ARG A 151 13.52 -16.44 -12.55
CA ARG A 151 13.29 -17.65 -13.37
C ARG A 151 14.30 -17.82 -14.51
N MET A 152 14.82 -16.73 -15.08
CA MET A 152 15.87 -16.81 -16.10
C MET A 152 17.20 -17.21 -15.47
N GLU A 153 17.56 -16.61 -14.33
CA GLU A 153 18.76 -16.96 -13.56
C GLU A 153 18.77 -18.43 -13.13
N ASP A 154 17.63 -18.95 -12.66
CA ASP A 154 17.47 -20.36 -12.30
C ASP A 154 17.67 -21.30 -13.50
N ARG A 155 17.10 -20.95 -14.66
CA ARG A 155 17.26 -21.74 -15.90
C ARG A 155 18.71 -21.72 -16.37
N ASP A 156 19.37 -20.58 -16.28
CA ASP A 156 20.77 -20.45 -16.67
C ASP A 156 21.69 -21.21 -15.70
N LEU A 157 21.39 -21.19 -14.40
CA LEU A 157 22.09 -22.00 -13.40
C LEU A 157 21.90 -23.50 -13.70
N GLN A 158 20.67 -23.95 -13.95
CA GLN A 158 20.38 -25.34 -14.31
C GLN A 158 21.11 -25.78 -15.58
N ARG A 159 21.12 -24.94 -16.62
CA ARG A 159 21.86 -25.19 -17.86
C ARG A 159 23.36 -25.35 -17.59
N ARG A 160 23.96 -24.42 -16.85
CA ARG A 160 25.39 -24.48 -16.47
C ARG A 160 25.71 -25.71 -15.62
N MET A 161 24.81 -26.11 -14.74
CA MET A 161 24.98 -27.30 -13.90
C MET A 161 24.94 -28.59 -14.73
N ILE A 162 24.00 -28.71 -15.68
CA ILE A 162 23.93 -29.84 -16.61
C ILE A 162 25.16 -29.88 -17.51
N GLU A 163 25.61 -28.75 -18.03
CA GLU A 163 26.82 -28.66 -18.86
C GLU A 163 28.07 -29.09 -18.07
N ALA A 164 28.24 -28.62 -16.83
CA ALA A 164 29.34 -29.02 -15.97
C ALA A 164 29.29 -30.51 -15.59
N MET A 165 28.09 -31.09 -15.44
CA MET A 165 27.93 -32.53 -15.22
C MET A 165 28.22 -33.35 -16.49
N ALA A 166 27.71 -32.92 -17.66
CA ALA A 166 27.93 -33.59 -18.93
C ALA A 166 29.41 -33.57 -19.34
N GLY A 167 30.13 -32.46 -19.10
CA GLY A 167 31.56 -32.35 -19.30
C GLY A 167 32.41 -33.25 -18.39
N ARG A 168 31.85 -33.72 -17.26
CA ARG A 168 32.50 -34.71 -16.38
C ARG A 168 32.26 -36.18 -16.79
N VAL A 169 31.27 -36.46 -17.63
CA VAL A 169 30.95 -37.84 -18.08
C VAL A 169 31.82 -38.26 -19.29
N GLN A 170 32.49 -37.33 -19.95
CA GLN A 170 33.39 -37.63 -21.08
C GLN A 170 34.83 -37.89 -20.64
N SER A 171 35.04 -38.97 -19.88
CA SER A 171 36.32 -39.70 -19.87
C SER A 171 36.05 -41.12 -20.39
N PRO A 172 36.35 -41.43 -21.66
CA PRO A 172 35.84 -42.64 -22.31
C PRO A 172 36.81 -43.82 -22.24
N SER A 173 36.28 -45.01 -21.97
CA SER A 173 36.74 -46.25 -22.61
C SER A 173 35.58 -47.24 -22.71
N ILE A 174 34.71 -47.04 -23.72
CA ILE A 174 33.75 -48.07 -24.11
C ILE A 174 33.95 -48.29 -25.60
N VAL A 175 34.44 -49.49 -25.91
CA VAL A 175 34.75 -50.00 -27.24
C VAL A 175 33.43 -50.23 -28.00
N PRO A 176 33.31 -49.88 -29.29
CA PRO A 176 32.10 -50.13 -30.05
C PRO A 176 32.08 -51.59 -30.53
N THR A 177 31.16 -52.39 -30.00
CA THR A 177 30.75 -53.65 -30.63
C THR A 177 29.48 -53.41 -31.42
N GLU A 178 29.61 -53.53 -32.74
CA GLU A 178 28.50 -53.54 -33.69
C GLU A 178 27.54 -54.70 -33.37
N VAL A 179 26.28 -54.37 -33.09
CA VAL A 179 25.17 -55.32 -33.13
C VAL A 179 24.15 -54.75 -34.10
N THR A 180 24.20 -55.23 -35.33
CA THR A 180 23.10 -55.15 -36.28
C THR A 180 22.01 -56.10 -35.83
N ASN A 181 20.75 -55.63 -35.80
CA ASN A 181 19.61 -56.40 -36.31
C ASN A 181 18.41 -55.49 -36.60
N PRO A 182 17.55 -55.83 -37.60
CA PRO A 182 16.62 -54.90 -38.24
C PRO A 182 15.13 -55.13 -37.84
N ILE A 183 14.25 -54.24 -38.33
CA ILE A 183 12.76 -54.33 -38.45
C ILE A 183 12.03 -53.90 -37.14
N ALA A 184 10.96 -53.08 -37.09
CA ALA A 184 9.95 -52.60 -38.05
C ALA A 184 9.39 -51.22 -37.63
N GLU A 185 8.72 -50.57 -38.59
CA GLU A 185 7.88 -49.38 -38.48
C GLU A 185 6.77 -49.50 -37.41
N GLU A 186 6.55 -48.46 -36.61
CA GLU A 186 5.21 -48.12 -36.12
C GLU A 186 5.16 -46.63 -35.71
N THR A 187 4.61 -45.81 -36.61
CA THR A 187 4.23 -44.42 -36.33
C THR A 187 3.07 -44.42 -35.34
N THR A 188 3.29 -43.88 -34.13
CA THR A 188 2.20 -43.46 -33.25
C THR A 188 2.35 -41.98 -32.94
N GLU A 189 1.44 -41.19 -33.52
CA GLU A 189 1.25 -39.77 -33.24
C GLU A 189 0.81 -39.61 -31.77
N PRO A 190 1.31 -38.61 -31.01
CA PRO A 190 0.77 -38.33 -29.70
C PRO A 190 -0.61 -37.65 -29.84
N GLU A 191 -1.67 -38.34 -29.41
CA GLU A 191 -3.01 -37.77 -29.26
C GLU A 191 -2.98 -36.53 -28.36
N ILE A 192 -3.31 -35.37 -28.94
CA ILE A 192 -3.57 -34.14 -28.22
C ILE A 192 -4.96 -34.26 -27.59
N TYR A 193 -5.03 -34.52 -26.29
CA TYR A 193 -6.28 -34.49 -25.54
C TYR A 193 -6.77 -33.04 -25.36
N VAL A 194 -7.66 -32.59 -26.26
CA VAL A 194 -8.42 -31.34 -26.09
C VAL A 194 -9.64 -31.65 -25.22
N SER A 195 -9.57 -31.30 -23.93
CA SER A 195 -10.72 -31.39 -23.03
C SER A 195 -11.79 -30.36 -23.40
N SER A 196 -12.79 -30.78 -24.18
CA SER A 196 -13.99 -29.99 -24.47
C SER A 196 -14.97 -30.09 -23.30
N LYS A 197 -14.74 -29.33 -22.22
CA LYS A 197 -15.81 -29.01 -21.26
C LYS A 197 -16.51 -27.72 -21.72
N PRO A 198 -17.79 -27.76 -22.13
CA PRO A 198 -18.51 -26.54 -22.47
C PRO A 198 -18.73 -25.68 -21.21
N TYR A 199 -18.32 -24.42 -21.30
CA TYR A 199 -18.60 -23.38 -20.31
C TYR A 199 -20.10 -23.06 -20.28
N VAL A 200 -20.80 -23.49 -19.22
CA VAL A 200 -22.20 -23.14 -18.98
C VAL A 200 -22.28 -21.72 -18.42
N SER A 201 -22.66 -20.77 -19.27
CA SER A 201 -22.94 -19.40 -18.85
C SER A 201 -24.24 -19.32 -18.04
N LYS A 202 -24.15 -18.94 -16.76
CA LYS A 202 -25.33 -18.69 -15.91
C LYS A 202 -25.97 -17.34 -16.32
N LYS A 203 -27.05 -17.38 -17.10
CA LYS A 203 -27.92 -16.21 -17.32
C LYS A 203 -28.59 -15.81 -16.00
N LYS A 204 -28.27 -14.61 -15.50
CA LYS A 204 -28.97 -13.95 -14.39
C LYS A 204 -30.42 -13.65 -14.83
N LYS A 205 -31.40 -14.24 -14.15
CA LYS A 205 -32.81 -13.82 -14.25
C LYS A 205 -32.97 -12.43 -13.62
N LYS A 206 -33.27 -11.42 -14.44
CA LYS A 206 -33.82 -10.13 -14.01
C LYS A 206 -35.21 -10.39 -13.41
N LYS A 207 -35.39 -10.11 -12.11
CA LYS A 207 -36.72 -9.97 -11.51
C LYS A 207 -37.32 -8.64 -12.00
N ARG A 208 -38.53 -8.71 -12.56
CA ARG A 208 -39.44 -7.56 -12.72
C ARG A 208 -40.23 -7.42 -11.43
#